data_AF-A0A3S1UIG3-F1
#
_entry.id   AF-A0A3S1UIG3-F1
#
_cell.length_a   1.000
_cell.length_b   1.000
_cell.length_c   1.000
_cell.angle_alpha   90.00
_cell.angle_beta   90.00
_cell.angle_gamma   90.00
#
_symmetry.space_group_name_H-M   'P 1'
#
loop_
_entity.id
_entity.type
_entity.pdbx_description
1 polymer ?
#
loop_
_entity_poly.entity_id
_entity_poly.type
_entity_poly.pdbx_seq_one_letter_code
_entity_poly.pdbx_strand_id
1 'polypeptide(L)' 'LLLSPEAANRFSSASVEKHVRAWEKPSDHVPVAIDLALQPA' A
#
# COMPACT_ATOMS: atom_id res chain seq x y z
N LEU A 1 5.47 -7.57 -3.15
CA LEU A 1 5.34 -6.41 -4.06
C LEU A 1 6.47 -6.49 -5.07
N LEU A 2 6.22 -6.18 -6.34
CA LEU A 2 7.26 -6.13 -7.37
C LEU A 2 7.80 -4.69 -7.43
N LEU A 3 8.76 -4.38 -6.56
CA LEU A 3 9.35 -3.05 -6.44
C LEU A 3 10.71 -3.00 -7.17
N SER A 4 11.12 -1.81 -7.62
CA SER A 4 12.51 -1.59 -8.03
C SER A 4 13.45 -1.69 -6.81
N PRO A 5 14.76 -1.90 -6.99
CA PRO A 5 15.71 -1.97 -5.88
C PRO A 5 15.68 -0.73 -4.96
N GLU A 6 15.54 0.46 -5.54
CA GLU A 6 15.54 1.73 -4.78
C GLU A 6 14.28 1.89 -3.92
N ALA A 7 13.14 1.41 -4.40
CA ALA A 7 11.89 1.40 -3.65
C ALA A 7 11.89 0.29 -2.60
N ALA A 8 12.43 -0.88 -2.93
CA ALA A 8 12.57 -2.01 -2.00
C ALA A 8 13.45 -1.64 -0.80
N ASN A 9 14.56 -0.91 -1.03
CA ASN A 9 15.43 -0.42 0.05
C ASN A 9 14.72 0.55 1.01
N ARG A 10 13.65 1.22 0.55
CA ARG A 10 12.87 2.17 1.34
C ARG A 10 11.56 1.58 1.86
N PHE A 11 11.27 0.32 1.57
CA PHE A 11 10.01 -0.31 1.93
C PHE A 11 9.94 -0.56 3.44
N SER A 12 8.87 -0.07 4.07
CA SER A 12 8.62 -0.25 5.51
C SER A 12 7.51 -1.27 5.74
N SER A 13 6.34 -1.05 5.15
CA SER A 13 5.14 -1.85 5.39
C SER A 13 4.23 -1.86 4.18
N ALA A 14 3.37 -2.87 4.10
CA ALA A 14 2.25 -2.92 3.17
C ALA A 14 0.99 -3.34 3.93
N SER A 15 -0.12 -2.72 3.59
CA SER A 15 -1.43 -3.04 4.14
C SER A 15 -2.45 -3.26 3.02
N VAL A 16 -3.37 -4.18 3.28
CA VAL A 16 -4.57 -4.35 2.46
C VAL A 16 -5.71 -3.75 3.25
N GLU A 17 -6.35 -2.72 2.72
CA GLU A 17 -7.40 -1.98 3.43
C GLU A 17 -8.75 -2.72 3.36
N LYS A 18 -8.79 -3.92 3.93
CA LYS A 18 -9.94 -4.84 3.85
C LYS A 18 -11.23 -4.23 4.42
N HIS A 19 -11.10 -3.30 5.35
CA HIS A 19 -12.23 -2.64 6.00
C HIS A 19 -13.13 -1.88 5.00
N VAL A 20 -12.58 -1.42 3.86
CA VAL A 20 -13.38 -0.68 2.85
C VAL A 20 -14.40 -1.58 2.15
N ARG A 21 -14.20 -2.91 2.17
CA ARG A 21 -15.18 -3.86 1.61
C ARG A 21 -16.47 -3.92 2.43
N ALA A 22 -16.46 -3.42 3.66
CA ALA A 22 -17.65 -3.34 4.52
C ALA A 22 -18.46 -2.05 4.33
N TRP A 23 -18.03 -1.13 3.46
CA TRP A 23 -18.77 0.10 3.18
C TRP A 23 -20.03 -0.16 2.34
N GLU A 24 -20.91 0.84 2.26
CA GLU A 24 -22.10 0.76 1.41
C GLU A 24 -21.70 0.80 -0.08
N LYS A 25 -22.22 -0.16 -0.87
CA LYS A 25 -21.89 -0.35 -2.30
C LYS A 25 -20.37 -0.40 -2.56
N PRO A 26 -19.66 -1.37 -1.97
CA PRO A 26 -18.21 -1.43 -2.06
C PRO A 26 -17.76 -1.89 -3.45
N SER A 27 -16.57 -1.43 -3.87
CA SER A 27 -15.86 -2.02 -5.01
C SER A 27 -15.46 -3.47 -4.72
N ASP A 28 -15.41 -4.32 -5.74
CA ASP A 28 -14.93 -5.71 -5.65
C ASP A 28 -13.43 -5.80 -5.39
N HIS A 29 -12.68 -4.74 -5.66
CA HIS A 29 -11.27 -4.62 -5.35
C HIS A 29 -11.05 -3.79 -4.08
N VAL A 30 -10.14 -4.27 -3.23
CA VAL A 30 -9.69 -3.53 -2.04
C VAL A 30 -8.35 -2.84 -2.32
N PRO A 31 -8.15 -1.61 -1.83
CA PRO A 31 -6.87 -0.93 -1.95
C PRO A 31 -5.75 -1.68 -1.24
N VAL A 32 -4.56 -1.57 -1.81
CA VAL A 32 -3.30 -1.94 -1.16
C VAL A 32 -2.47 -0.67 -1.04
N ALA A 33 -2.02 -0.37 0.16
CA ALA A 33 -1.13 0.76 0.45
C ALA A 33 0.24 0.25 0.89
N ILE A 34 1.27 1.05 0.65
CA ILE A 34 2.64 0.75 1.08
C ILE A 34 3.24 2.00 1.71
N ASP A 35 3.99 1.82 2.79
CA ASP A 35 4.77 2.88 3.42
C ASP A 35 6.21 2.81 2.93
N LEU A 36 6.71 3.94 2.44
CA LEU A 36 8.08 4.11 2.01
C LEU A 36 8.77 5.16 2.88
N ALA A 37 9.95 4.84 3.40
CA ALA A 37 10.79 5.79 4.13
C ALA A 37 11.46 6.75 3.14
N LEU A 38 10.83 7.90 2.90
CA LEU A 38 11.36 8.95 2.03
C LEU A 38 12.35 9.83 2.79
N GLN A 39 13.44 10.20 2.11
CA GLN A 39 14.38 11.20 2.61
C GLN A 39 14.01 12.58 2.07
N PRO A 40 14.32 13.67 2.79
CA PRO A 40 14.15 15.02 2.28
C PRO A 40 14.94 15.22 0.98
N ALA A 41 14.44 16.12 0.12
CA ALA A 41 15.13 16.57 -1.09
C ALA A 41 16.29 17.51 -0.77
#